data_AF-A0A853CKQ5-F1
#
_entry.id   AF-A0A853CKQ5-F1
#
_cell.length_a   1.000
_cell.length_b   1.000
_cell.length_c   1.000
_cell.angle_alpha   90.00
_cell.angle_beta   90.00
_cell.angle_gamma   90.00
#
_symmetry.space_group_name_H-M   'P 1'
#
loop_
_entity.id
_entity.type
_entity.pdbx_description
1 polymer ?
#
loop_
_entity_poly.entity_id
_entity_poly.type
_entity_poly.pdbx_seq_one_letter_code
_entity_poly.pdbx_strand_id
1 'polypeptide(L)' 'MRNKECPECRWVSVVDASGRRSLEMRWNLPIAAPAEESVRRAA' A
#
# COMPACT_ATOMS: atom_id res chain seq x y z
N MET A 1 18.76 -13.72 -3.24
CA MET A 1 17.49 -14.18 -3.87
C MET A 1 16.33 -13.62 -3.08
N ARG A 2 15.34 -13.00 -3.75
CA ARG A 2 14.14 -12.47 -3.11
C ARG A 2 13.11 -13.60 -3.00
N ASN A 3 12.81 -14.02 -1.77
CA ASN A 3 11.83 -15.07 -1.53
C ASN A 3 10.42 -14.48 -1.74
N LYS A 4 9.67 -15.01 -2.71
CA LYS A 4 8.35 -14.50 -3.12
C LYS A 4 7.28 -14.69 -2.04
N GLU A 5 7.57 -15.48 -1.01
CA GLU A 5 6.66 -15.81 0.09
C GLU A 5 6.92 -14.96 1.35
N CYS A 6 7.94 -14.10 1.33
CA CYS A 6 8.26 -13.24 2.47
C CYS A 6 7.56 -11.88 2.34
N PRO A 7 6.84 -11.42 3.37
CA PRO A 7 6.42 -10.03 3.49
C PRO A 7 7.57 -9.05 3.31
N GLU A 8 7.31 -7.97 2.60
CA GLU A 8 8.29 -6.91 2.40
C GLU A 8 7.82 -5.61 3.02
N CYS A 9 8.69 -5.01 3.82
CA CYS A 9 8.45 -3.67 4.34
C CYS A 9 9.23 -2.64 3.50
N ARG A 10 8.56 -1.58 3.05
CA ARG A 10 9.20 -0.47 2.34
C ARG A 10 8.65 0.89 2.78
N TRP A 11 9.51 1.89 2.76
CA TRP A 11 9.10 3.28 2.87
C TRP A 11 8.64 3.80 1.51
N VAL A 12 7.50 4.49 1.48
CA VAL A 12 6.93 5.10 0.28
C VAL A 12 6.71 6.58 0.53
N SER A 13 7.19 7.42 -0.39
CA SER A 13 6.87 8.84 -0.37
C SER A 13 5.42 9.05 -0.78
N VAL A 14 4.65 9.76 0.04
CA VAL A 14 3.26 10.10 -0.23
C VAL A 14 3.11 11.61 -0.25
N VAL A 15 2.23 12.10 -1.12
CA VAL A 15 1.86 13.52 -1.20
C VAL A 15 0.39 13.61 -0.84
N ASP A 16 0.07 14.39 0.20
CA ASP A 16 -1.32 14.62 0.59
C ASP A 16 -2.01 15.61 -0.37
N ALA A 17 -3.33 15.77 -0.25
CA ALA A 17 -4.10 16.69 -1.08
C ALA A 17 -3.69 18.17 -0.89
N SER A 18 -2.99 18.51 0.20
CA SER A 18 -2.43 19.84 0.45
C SER A 18 -1.01 20.01 -0.11
N GLY A 19 -0.45 19.00 -0.77
CA GLY A 19 0.89 19.02 -1.37
C GLY A 19 2.03 18.72 -0.39
N ARG A 20 1.74 18.34 0.86
CA ARG A 20 2.78 17.99 1.84
C ARG A 20 3.30 16.58 1.58
N ARG A 21 4.62 16.43 1.74
CA ARG A 21 5.33 15.16 1.53
C ARG A 21 5.58 14.49 2.87
N SER A 22 5.27 13.19 2.94
CA SER A 22 5.57 12.34 4.08
C SER A 22 6.16 11.01 3.61
N LEU A 23 6.73 10.26 4.54
CA LEU A 23 7.13 8.87 4.32
C LEU A 23 6.17 7.96 5.08
N GLU A 24 5.62 6.97 4.38
CA GLU A 24 4.77 5.94 4.97
C GLU A 24 5.47 4.58 4.91
N MET A 25 5.46 3.87 6.03
CA MET A 25 5.93 2.49 6.08
C MET A 25 4.81 1.56 5.61
N ARG A 26 5.03 0.83 4.51
CA ARG A 26 4.03 -0.05 3.91
C ARG A 26 4.56 -1.48 3.83
N TRP A 27 3.73 -2.41 4.30
CA TRP A 27 3.96 -3.84 4.12
C TRP A 27 3.33 -4.31 2.81
N ASN A 28 4.11 -5.01 1.99
CA ASN A 28 3.66 -5.79 0.87
C ASN A 28 3.60 -7.24 1.33
N LEU A 29 2.39 -7.73 1.56
CA LEU A 29 2.16 -9.11 1.93
C LEU A 29 1.97 -9.92 0.63
N PRO A 30 2.58 -11.11 0.51
CA PRO A 30 2.32 -12.02 -0.59
C PRO A 30 0.96 -12.68 -0.38
N ILE A 31 -0.11 -11.90 -0.59
CA ILE A 31 -1.49 -12.38 -0.57
C ILE A 31 -1.93 -12.32 -2.03
N ALA A 32 -2.40 -13.45 -2.58
CA ALA A 32 -3.11 -13.44 -3.85
C ALA A 32 -4.26 -12.43 -3.72
N ALA A 33 -4.20 -11.34 -4.50
CA ALA A 33 -5.03 -10.16 -4.28
C ALA A 33 -6.51 -10.55 -4.11
N PRO A 34 -7.17 -10.25 -2.98
CA PRO A 34 -8.62 -10.22 -3.00
C PRO A 34 -9.01 -9.07 -3.93
N ALA A 35 -9.96 -9.33 -4.83
CA ALA A 35 -10.41 -8.41 -5.87
C ALA A 35 -10.67 -7.01 -5.30
N GLU A 36 -10.29 -5.97 -6.03
CA GLU A 36 -10.56 -4.57 -5.68
C GLU A 36 -12.06 -4.36 -5.44
N GLU A 37 -12.48 -4.35 -4.18
CA GLU A 37 -13.82 -3.91 -3.82
C GLU A 37 -13.83 -2.38 -3.84
N SER A 38 -14.29 -1.84 -4.97
CA SER A 38 -14.60 -0.42 -5.16
C SER A 38 -15.70 0.00 -4.19
N VAL A 39 -15.35 0.28 -2.93
CA VAL A 39 -16.28 0.88 -1.96
C VAL A 39 -16.49 2.34 -2.34
N ARG A 40 -17.55 2.60 -3.11
CA ARG A 40 -18.13 3.94 -3.24
C ARG A 40 -18.82 4.28 -1.94
N ARG A 41 -18.38 5.35 -1.28
CA ARG A 41 -19.01 5.90 -0.08
C ARG A 41 -20.40 6.46 -0.47
N ALA A 42 -21.47 5.81 0.00
CA ALA A 42 -22.82 6.35 -0.10
C ALA A 42 -22.98 7.52 0.89
N ALA A 43 -23.58 8.61 0.39
CA ALA A 43 -23.91 9.83 1.12
C ALA A 43 -25.15 9.65 2.00
#